data_AF-A0A183MJH1-F1
#
_entry.id   AF-A0A183MJH1-F1
#
_cell.length_a   1.000
_cell.length_b   1.000
_cell.length_c   1.000
_cell.angle_alpha   90.00
_cell.angle_beta   90.00
_cell.angle_gamma   90.00
#
_symmetry.space_group_name_H-M   'P 1'
#
loop_
_entity.id
_entity.type
_entity.pdbx_description
1 polymer ?
#
loop_
_entity_poly.entity_id
_entity_poly.type
_entity_poly.pdbx_seq_one_letter_code
_entity_poly.pdbx_strand_id
1 'polypeptide(L)'
;MFFFLIIPAFPSSASVRASEYCPSPSQSRKRYECVPEPMKRTPDYINKRIRNRSAVKRFREKSKTKAKKQEDIKANLISLTKFYDNELVRIKHSKQQLELLLYQHAAHKNIISQLNEILNLEAQARLKFQTQIASVQELSTSSIEHLVD
;
A
#
# COMPACT_ATOMS: atom_id res chain seq x y z
N MET A 1 -13.35 19.64 -12.45
CA MET A 1 -13.06 18.58 -13.44
C MET A 1 -12.60 17.34 -12.67
N PHE A 2 -13.43 16.29 -12.64
CA PHE A 2 -13.10 15.04 -11.94
C PHE A 2 -12.34 14.11 -12.91
N PHE A 3 -11.09 13.80 -12.59
CA PHE A 3 -10.34 12.75 -13.27
C PHE A 3 -10.64 11.42 -12.60
N PHE A 4 -11.45 10.58 -13.25
CA PHE A 4 -11.56 9.16 -12.93
C PHE A 4 -10.33 8.43 -13.49
N LEU A 5 -9.45 7.96 -12.61
CA LEU A 5 -8.37 7.05 -12.97
C LEU A 5 -8.96 5.64 -13.16
N ILE A 6 -9.12 5.25 -14.42
CA ILE A 6 -9.45 3.88 -14.83
C ILE A 6 -8.18 3.05 -14.63
N ILE A 7 -8.20 2.11 -13.68
CA ILE A 7 -7.15 1.10 -13.54
C ILE A 7 -7.39 0.03 -14.63
N PRO A 8 -6.45 -0.23 -15.54
CA PRO A 8 -6.59 -1.34 -16.48
C PRO A 8 -6.42 -2.66 -15.71
N ALA A 9 -7.49 -3.45 -15.65
CA ALA A 9 -7.45 -4.82 -15.18
C ALA A 9 -6.58 -5.65 -16.13
N PHE A 10 -5.49 -6.21 -15.59
CA PHE A 10 -4.65 -7.19 -16.30
C PHE A 10 -5.50 -8.40 -16.76
N PRO A 11 -5.47 -8.79 -18.03
CA PRO A 11 -6.05 -10.05 -18.44
C PRO A 11 -5.11 -11.17 -18.00
N SER A 12 -5.47 -11.89 -16.92
CA SER A 12 -4.82 -13.14 -16.56
C SER A 12 -5.14 -14.18 -17.64
N SER A 13 -4.22 -14.38 -18.57
CA SER A 13 -4.27 -15.45 -19.57
C SER A 13 -3.92 -16.79 -18.90
N ALA A 14 -4.80 -17.25 -18.01
CA ALA A 14 -4.82 -18.66 -17.62
C ALA A 14 -5.44 -19.44 -18.79
N SER A 15 -4.59 -20.00 -19.65
CA SER A 15 -4.99 -21.01 -20.62
C SER A 15 -5.45 -22.26 -19.86
N VAL A 16 -6.71 -22.25 -19.46
CA VAL A 16 -7.42 -23.43 -18.99
C VAL A 16 -7.63 -24.27 -20.24
N ARG A 17 -6.81 -25.31 -20.44
CA ARG A 17 -7.23 -26.46 -21.24
C ARG A 17 -8.45 -27.05 -20.52
N ALA A 18 -9.62 -26.56 -20.89
CA ALA A 18 -10.89 -27.19 -20.63
C ALA A 18 -10.86 -28.53 -21.36
N SER A 19 -10.39 -29.58 -20.69
CA SER A 19 -10.75 -30.93 -21.07
C SER A 19 -12.25 -31.01 -20.87
N GLU A 20 -12.99 -30.94 -21.96
CA GLU A 20 -14.43 -31.13 -22.05
C GLU A 20 -14.81 -32.39 -21.26
N TYR A 21 -15.29 -32.19 -20.04
CA TYR A 21 -15.88 -33.26 -19.27
C TYR A 21 -17.35 -33.33 -19.70
N CYS A 22 -17.62 -34.07 -20.78
CA CYS A 22 -18.98 -34.39 -21.17
C CYS A 22 -19.65 -35.12 -20.00
N PRO A 23 -20.71 -34.56 -19.38
CA PRO A 23 -21.47 -35.32 -18.41
C PRO A 23 -22.22 -36.40 -19.19
N SER A 24 -21.82 -37.66 -18.99
CA SER A 24 -22.51 -38.81 -19.56
C SER A 24 -24.00 -38.76 -19.18
N PRO A 25 -24.93 -39.01 -20.11
CA PRO A 25 -26.34 -38.75 -19.91
C PRO A 25 -26.91 -39.66 -18.82
N SER A 26 -27.48 -39.03 -17.78
CA SER A 26 -28.56 -39.56 -16.94
C SER A 26 -28.53 -41.07 -16.65
N GLN A 27 -27.43 -41.61 -16.12
CA GLN A 27 -27.50 -42.90 -15.43
C GLN A 27 -28.08 -42.66 -14.04
N SER A 28 -29.32 -43.10 -13.85
CA SER A 28 -29.89 -43.21 -12.51
C SER A 28 -28.93 -44.01 -11.64
N ARG A 29 -28.63 -43.48 -10.45
CA ARG A 29 -27.69 -44.11 -9.52
C ARG A 29 -28.18 -45.54 -9.25
N LYS A 30 -27.45 -46.55 -9.74
CA LYS A 30 -27.81 -47.97 -9.51
C LYS A 30 -28.03 -48.19 -8.02
N ARG A 31 -29.16 -48.80 -7.67
CA ARG A 31 -29.43 -49.19 -6.28
C ARG A 31 -28.33 -50.15 -5.83
N TYR A 32 -27.84 -49.94 -4.62
CA TYR A 32 -26.81 -50.80 -4.07
C TYR A 32 -27.43 -52.15 -3.72
N GLU A 33 -27.05 -53.20 -4.43
CA GLU A 33 -27.44 -54.57 -4.11
C GLU A 33 -26.35 -55.23 -3.26
N CYS A 34 -26.78 -55.91 -2.20
CA CYS A 34 -25.87 -56.68 -1.36
C CYS A 34 -25.31 -57.86 -2.16
N VAL A 35 -23.98 -57.94 -2.24
CA VAL A 35 -23.31 -59.08 -2.86
C VAL A 35 -23.63 -60.35 -2.05
N PRO A 36 -24.01 -61.47 -2.69
CA PRO A 36 -24.29 -62.73 -1.99
C PRO A 36 -23.13 -63.22 -1.11
N GLU A 37 -23.44 -63.77 0.06
CA GLU A 37 -22.46 -64.28 1.03
C GLU A 37 -21.39 -65.24 0.46
N PRO A 38 -21.71 -66.26 -0.37
CA PRO A 38 -20.69 -67.16 -0.91
C PRO A 38 -19.67 -66.43 -1.80
N MET A 39 -20.13 -65.41 -2.54
CA MET A 39 -19.26 -64.57 -3.38
C MET A 39 -18.26 -63.77 -2.53
N LYS A 40 -18.61 -63.41 -1.29
CA LYS A 40 -17.74 -62.64 -0.40
C LYS A 40 -16.49 -63.40 0.04
N ARG A 41 -16.52 -64.74 -0.02
CA ARG A 41 -15.40 -65.61 0.34
C ARG A 41 -14.46 -65.89 -0.84
N THR A 42 -14.85 -65.51 -2.06
CA THR A 42 -14.00 -65.72 -3.24
C THR A 42 -12.74 -64.84 -3.17
N PRO A 43 -11.57 -65.35 -3.57
CA PRO A 43 -10.32 -64.58 -3.59
C PRO A 43 -10.45 -63.28 -4.39
N ASP A 44 -11.17 -63.31 -5.51
CA ASP A 44 -11.41 -62.14 -6.35
C ASP A 44 -12.18 -61.04 -5.64
N TYR A 45 -13.23 -61.39 -4.90
CA TYR A 45 -13.97 -60.44 -4.09
C TYR A 45 -13.09 -59.83 -3.01
N ILE A 46 -12.32 -60.67 -2.30
CA ILE A 46 -11.42 -60.23 -1.23
C ILE A 46 -10.38 -59.24 -1.80
N ASN A 47 -9.73 -59.59 -2.92
CA ASN A 47 -8.75 -58.74 -3.59
C ASN A 47 -9.36 -57.40 -4.03
N LYS A 48 -10.58 -57.40 -4.59
CA LYS A 48 -11.31 -56.16 -4.94
C LYS A 48 -11.61 -55.32 -3.69
N ARG A 49 -12.03 -55.92 -2.58
CA ARG A 49 -12.30 -55.22 -1.31
C ARG A 49 -11.04 -54.62 -0.69
N ILE A 50 -9.91 -55.33 -0.73
CA ILE A 50 -8.61 -54.81 -0.25
C ILE A 50 -8.21 -53.59 -1.07
N ARG A 51 -8.24 -53.69 -2.42
CA ARG A 51 -7.92 -52.55 -3.30
C ARG A 51 -8.85 -51.36 -3.05
N ASN A 52 -10.14 -51.60 -2.91
CA ASN A 52 -11.12 -50.54 -2.62
C ASN A 52 -10.85 -49.88 -1.27
N ARG A 53 -10.59 -50.66 -0.20
CA ARG A 53 -10.24 -50.13 1.12
C ARG A 53 -9.01 -49.22 1.05
N SER A 54 -7.97 -49.66 0.34
CA SER A 54 -6.75 -48.85 0.13
C SER A 54 -7.04 -47.57 -0.67
N ALA A 55 -7.88 -47.64 -1.71
CA ALA A 55 -8.29 -46.46 -2.48
C ALA A 55 -9.09 -45.47 -1.63
N VAL A 56 -10.04 -45.95 -0.82
CA VAL A 56 -10.83 -45.12 0.10
C VAL A 56 -9.95 -44.48 1.16
N LYS A 57 -8.98 -45.22 1.73
CA LYS A 57 -8.01 -44.67 2.70
C LYS A 57 -7.22 -43.52 2.08
N ARG A 58 -6.62 -43.73 0.89
CA ARG A 58 -5.88 -42.70 0.15
C ARG A 58 -6.75 -41.48 -0.18
N PHE A 59 -8.00 -41.70 -0.58
CA PHE A 59 -8.93 -40.60 -0.86
C PHE A 59 -9.20 -39.77 0.40
N ARG A 60 -9.47 -40.41 1.54
CA ARG A 60 -9.71 -39.71 2.81
C ARG A 60 -8.48 -38.92 3.26
N GLU A 61 -7.29 -39.50 3.16
CA GLU A 61 -6.03 -38.82 3.47
C GLU A 61 -5.79 -37.61 2.56
N LYS A 62 -6.03 -37.76 1.25
CA LYS A 62 -5.96 -36.66 0.28
C LYS A 62 -6.95 -35.54 0.60
N SER A 63 -8.18 -35.88 0.99
CA SER A 63 -9.19 -34.88 1.38
C SER A 63 -8.81 -34.14 2.66
N LYS A 64 -8.30 -34.86 3.67
CA LYS A 64 -7.82 -34.25 4.93
C LYS A 64 -6.66 -33.29 4.69
N THR A 65 -5.67 -33.70 3.89
CA THR A 65 -4.53 -32.84 3.55
C THR A 65 -4.96 -31.62 2.74
N LYS A 66 -5.95 -31.76 1.85
CA LYS A 66 -6.53 -30.62 1.12
C LYS A 66 -7.21 -29.63 2.08
N ALA A 67 -8.01 -30.12 3.03
CA ALA A 67 -8.68 -29.27 4.03
C ALA A 67 -7.65 -28.50 4.88
N LYS A 68 -6.64 -29.21 5.41
CA LYS A 68 -5.55 -28.57 6.18
C LYS A 68 -4.82 -27.50 5.36
N LYS A 69 -4.46 -27.79 4.10
CA LYS A 69 -3.85 -26.79 3.22
C LYS A 69 -4.72 -25.54 3.03
N GLN A 70 -6.04 -25.71 2.94
CA GLN A 70 -6.96 -24.58 2.83
C GLN A 70 -7.01 -23.74 4.10
N GLU A 71 -6.97 -24.38 5.27
CA GLU A 71 -6.88 -23.69 6.57
C GLU A 71 -5.56 -22.93 6.71
N ASP A 72 -4.43 -23.54 6.33
CA ASP A 72 -3.12 -22.90 6.35
C ASP A 72 -3.07 -21.66 5.43
N ILE A 73 -3.63 -21.77 4.21
CA ILE A 73 -3.74 -20.64 3.28
C ILE A 73 -4.61 -19.52 3.88
N LYS A 74 -5.75 -19.88 4.50
CA LYS A 74 -6.64 -18.89 5.14
C LYS A 74 -5.92 -18.18 6.29
N ALA A 75 -5.18 -18.90 7.12
CA ALA A 75 -4.40 -18.32 8.21
C ALA A 75 -3.34 -17.34 7.68
N ASN A 76 -2.62 -17.73 6.62
CA ASN A 76 -1.63 -16.86 5.98
C ASN A 76 -2.24 -15.58 5.40
N LEU A 77 -3.40 -15.69 4.74
CA LEU A 77 -4.11 -14.52 4.22
C LEU A 77 -4.54 -13.57 5.34
N ILE A 78 -5.05 -14.11 6.46
CA ILE A 78 -5.42 -13.30 7.64
C ILE A 78 -4.20 -12.59 8.22
N SER A 79 -3.05 -13.26 8.36
CA SER A 79 -1.83 -12.61 8.84
C SER A 79 -1.34 -11.51 7.89
N LEU A 80 -1.46 -11.75 6.57
CA LEU A 80 -1.06 -10.78 5.56
C LEU A 80 -1.97 -9.54 5.56
N THR A 81 -3.28 -9.72 5.76
CA THR A 81 -4.21 -8.60 5.95
C THR A 81 -3.82 -7.76 7.15
N LYS A 82 -3.59 -8.38 8.31
CA LYS A 82 -3.15 -7.66 9.52
C LYS A 82 -1.83 -6.92 9.31
N PHE A 83 -0.90 -7.52 8.58
CA PHE A 83 0.35 -6.87 8.21
C PHE A 83 0.08 -5.61 7.39
N TYR A 84 -0.69 -5.69 6.30
CA TYR A 84 -0.99 -4.52 5.47
C TYR A 84 -1.82 -3.44 6.16
N ASP A 85 -2.71 -3.82 7.09
CA ASP A 85 -3.42 -2.85 7.92
C ASP A 85 -2.44 -2.04 8.78
N ASN A 86 -1.44 -2.70 9.38
CA ASN A 86 -0.39 -2.04 10.14
C ASN A 86 0.50 -1.16 9.26
N GLU A 87 0.89 -1.64 8.07
CA GLU A 87 1.64 -0.85 7.09
C GLU A 87 0.89 0.43 6.70
N LEU A 88 -0.42 0.33 6.48
CA LEU A 88 -1.27 1.48 6.14
C LEU A 88 -1.28 2.52 7.26
N VAL A 89 -1.39 2.09 8.52
CA VAL A 89 -1.31 2.98 9.68
C VAL A 89 0.05 3.69 9.72
N ARG A 90 1.15 2.96 9.52
CA ARG A 90 2.49 3.55 9.52
C ARG A 90 2.66 4.58 8.41
N ILE A 91 2.23 4.27 7.19
CA ILE A 91 2.31 5.19 6.04
C ILE A 91 1.49 6.46 6.29
N LYS A 92 0.27 6.32 6.84
CA LYS A 92 -0.57 7.47 7.21
C LYS A 92 0.13 8.38 8.23
N HIS A 93 0.75 7.79 9.24
CA HIS A 93 1.50 8.54 10.24
C HIS A 93 2.71 9.28 9.62
N SER A 94 3.52 8.59 8.82
CA SER A 94 4.66 9.22 8.13
C SER A 94 4.22 10.34 7.19
N LYS A 95 3.08 10.18 6.50
CA LYS A 95 2.50 11.24 5.68
C LYS A 95 2.16 12.48 6.52
N GLN A 96 1.46 12.30 7.65
CA GLN A 96 1.11 13.42 8.54
C GLN A 96 2.34 14.15 9.07
N GLN A 97 3.40 13.42 9.43
CA GLN A 97 4.66 14.01 9.86
C GLN A 97 5.31 14.82 8.74
N LEU A 98 5.30 14.31 7.50
CA LEU A 98 5.85 15.03 6.35
C LEU A 98 5.06 16.29 6.04
N GLU A 99 3.73 16.24 6.10
CA GLU A 99 2.87 17.42 5.93
C GLU A 99 3.21 18.49 6.99
N LEU A 100 3.38 18.10 8.25
CA LEU A 100 3.76 19.02 9.32
C LEU A 100 5.13 19.67 9.08
N LEU A 101 6.13 18.89 8.65
CA LEU A 101 7.46 19.42 8.29
C LEU A 101 7.39 20.41 7.12
N LEU A 102 6.55 20.13 6.11
CA LEU A 102 6.35 21.03 4.98
C LEU A 102 5.68 22.34 5.42
N TYR A 103 4.67 22.28 6.28
CA TYR A 103 4.04 23.47 6.85
C TYR A 103 5.03 24.32 7.65
N GLN A 104 5.83 23.70 8.50
CA GLN A 104 6.88 24.40 9.25
C GLN A 104 7.85 25.07 8.28
N HIS A 105 8.43 24.34 7.33
CA HIS A 105 9.38 24.91 6.38
C HIS A 105 8.80 26.07 5.56
N ALA A 106 7.53 25.98 5.14
CA ALA A 106 6.85 27.08 4.47
C ALA A 106 6.69 28.32 5.38
N ALA A 107 6.36 28.13 6.67
CA ALA A 107 6.29 29.21 7.65
C ALA A 107 7.67 29.86 7.90
N HIS A 108 8.73 29.06 8.05
CA HIS A 108 10.09 29.55 8.23
C HIS A 108 10.58 30.37 7.03
N LYS A 109 10.26 29.95 5.79
CA LYS A 109 10.55 30.74 4.58
C LYS A 109 9.89 32.13 4.63
N ASN A 110 8.65 32.20 5.11
CA ASN A 110 7.93 33.47 5.26
C ASN A 110 8.63 34.39 6.29
N ILE A 111 9.03 33.84 7.43
CA ILE A 111 9.75 34.60 8.47
C ILE A 111 11.10 35.12 7.95
N ILE A 112 11.86 34.31 7.21
CA ILE A 112 13.14 34.72 6.62
C ILE A 112 12.93 35.84 5.58
N SER A 113 11.88 35.76 4.75
CA SER A 113 11.58 36.84 3.80
C SER A 113 11.23 38.15 4.50
N GLN A 114 10.42 38.10 5.58
CA GLN A 114 10.06 39.28 6.37
C GLN A 114 11.29 39.92 7.04
N LEU A 115 12.20 39.10 7.59
CA LEU A 115 13.44 39.59 8.18
C LEU A 115 14.32 40.33 7.16
N ASN A 116 14.48 39.76 5.96
CA ASN A 116 15.27 40.38 4.90
C ASN A 116 14.67 41.72 4.43
N GLU A 117 13.33 41.81 4.39
CA GLU A 117 12.64 43.07 4.08
C GLU A 117 12.91 44.13 5.14
N ILE A 118 12.80 43.78 6.43
CA ILE A 118 13.09 44.68 7.55
C ILE A 118 14.55 45.15 7.51
N LEU A 119 15.51 44.24 7.30
CA LEU A 119 16.93 44.58 7.21
C LEU A 119 17.22 45.53 6.04
N ASN A 120 16.57 45.34 4.89
CA ASN A 120 16.71 46.26 3.76
C ASN A 120 16.11 47.64 4.05
N LEU A 121 14.94 47.70 4.68
CA LEU A 121 14.32 48.96 5.09
C LEU A 121 15.20 49.72 6.09
N GLU A 122 15.80 48.99 7.03
CA GLU A 122 16.72 49.54 8.03
C GLU A 122 18.01 50.07 7.40
N ALA A 123 18.62 49.32 6.48
CA ALA A 123 19.78 49.76 5.72
C ALA A 123 19.49 51.02 4.89
N GLN A 124 18.31 51.10 4.25
CA GLN A 124 17.88 52.31 3.54
C GLN A 124 17.67 53.50 4.48
N ALA A 125 17.07 53.27 5.65
CA ALA A 125 16.89 54.32 6.66
C ALA A 125 18.24 54.86 7.15
N ARG A 126 19.22 53.96 7.40
CA ARG A 126 20.59 54.35 7.75
C ARG A 126 21.26 55.17 6.65
N LEU A 127 21.11 54.76 5.38
CA LEU A 127 21.68 55.50 4.26
C LEU A 127 21.04 56.90 4.12
N LYS A 128 19.71 57.00 4.26
CA LYS A 128 18.99 58.28 4.28
C LYS A 128 19.45 59.18 5.43
N PHE A 129 19.66 58.60 6.60
CA PHE A 129 20.14 59.35 7.76
C PHE A 129 21.59 59.83 7.57
N GLN A 130 22.48 58.99 7.04
CA GLN A 130 23.86 59.36 6.74
C GLN A 130 23.95 60.48 5.69
N THR A 131 23.14 60.40 4.63
CA THR A 131 23.06 61.45 3.59
C THR A 131 22.52 62.75 4.18
N GLN A 132 21.53 62.70 5.06
CA GLN A 132 21.06 63.88 5.80
C GLN A 132 22.16 64.49 6.68
N ILE A 133 22.89 63.69 7.45
CA ILE A 133 24.02 64.17 8.26
C ILE A 133 25.07 64.84 7.38
N ALA A 134 25.46 64.21 6.27
CA ALA A 134 26.45 64.76 5.34
C ALA A 134 25.98 66.12 4.79
N SER A 135 24.71 66.25 4.39
CA SER A 135 24.16 67.52 3.90
C SER A 135 24.17 68.63 4.96
N VAL A 136 23.89 68.30 6.22
CA VAL A 136 23.93 69.27 7.34
C VAL A 136 25.37 69.68 7.63
N GLN A 137 26.32 68.74 7.57
CA GLN A 137 27.75 69.02 7.71
C GLN A 137 28.22 69.98 6.62
N GLU A 138 27.90 69.72 5.34
CA GLU A 138 28.25 70.61 4.23
C GLU A 138 27.71 72.04 4.40
N LEU A 139 26.44 72.17 4.81
CA LEU A 139 25.83 73.48 5.11
C LEU A 139 26.55 74.21 6.25
N SER A 140 26.95 73.48 7.29
CA SER A 140 27.68 74.06 8.42
C SER A 140 29.09 74.50 8.05
N THR A 141 29.81 73.73 7.22
CA THR A 141 31.14 74.11 6.73
C THR A 141 31.07 75.31 5.79
N SER A 142 30.08 75.38 4.90
CA SER A 142 29.91 76.56 4.02
C SER A 142 29.53 77.82 4.81
N SER A 143 28.77 77.68 5.90
CA SER A 143 28.39 78.81 6.75
C SER A 143 29.56 79.34 7.59
N ILE A 144 30.53 78.49 7.93
CA ILE A 144 31.75 78.87 8.64
C ILE A 144 32.72 79.58 7.70
N GLU A 145 32.89 79.10 6.46
CA GLU A 145 33.73 79.76 5.45
C GLU A 145 33.23 81.18 5.15
N HIS A 146 31.91 81.40 5.15
CA HIS A 146 31.31 82.72 4.93
C HIS A 146 31.46 83.72 6.10
N LEU A 147 31.94 83.27 7.27
CA LEU A 147 32.14 84.06 8.49
C LEU A 147 33.63 84.37 8.79
N VAL A 148 34.55 83.83 8.00
CA VAL A 148 36.01 83.97 8.18
C VAL A 148 36.64 84.94 7.16
N ASP A 149 35.84 85.50 6.24
CA ASP A 149 36.19 86.69 5.43
C ASP A 149 35.73 87.99 6.12
#